data_AF-A0A7M3Z268-F1
#
_entry.id   AF-A0A7M3Z268-F1
#
_cell.length_a   1.000
_cell.length_b   1.000
_cell.length_c   1.000
_cell.angle_alpha   90.00
_cell.angle_beta   90.00
_cell.angle_gamma   90.00
#
_symmetry.space_group_name_H-M   'P 1'
#
loop_
_entity.id
_entity.type
_entity.pdbx_description
1 polymer ?
#
loop_
_entity_poly.entity_id
_entity_poly.type
_entity_poly.pdbx_seq_one_letter_code
_entity_poly.pdbx_strand_id
1 'polypeptide(L)'
;AQAPDAKEFQMPEPEPDTSISTEAVHEELDENPAVVESITPPVDSEETSVPTEPEKDDADEQDPNHKCWVCLVGLPPKGWQACPQCGSRYHLSDSQCGVSALKMCRTCNNPAENFVKVE
;
A
#
# COMPACT_ATOMS: atom_id res chain seq x y z
N ALA A 1 6.83 31.00 -48.56
CA ALA A 1 7.56 30.76 -47.30
C ALA A 1 7.78 29.26 -47.17
N GLN A 2 9.02 28.83 -47.04
CA GLN A 2 9.41 27.43 -46.88
C GLN A 2 10.19 27.38 -45.57
N ALA A 3 9.79 26.52 -44.63
CA ALA A 3 10.42 26.43 -43.32
C ALA A 3 11.80 25.76 -43.44
N PRO A 4 12.81 26.20 -42.68
CA PRO A 4 14.11 25.53 -42.64
C PRO A 4 14.02 24.17 -41.93
N ASP A 5 14.89 23.25 -42.35
CA ASP A 5 15.00 21.85 -41.92
C ASP A 5 15.36 21.73 -40.42
N ALA A 6 14.65 20.88 -39.67
CA ALA A 6 14.82 20.69 -38.22
C ALA A 6 15.96 19.72 -37.87
N LYS A 7 17.10 19.84 -38.52
CA LYS A 7 18.35 19.24 -38.06
C LYS A 7 19.10 20.29 -37.25
N GLU A 8 19.63 19.90 -36.09
CA GLU A 8 20.48 20.70 -35.17
C GLU A 8 19.87 21.23 -33.85
N PHE A 9 19.00 20.46 -33.18
CA PHE A 9 18.83 20.62 -31.72
C PHE A 9 19.19 19.32 -30.99
N GLN A 10 20.50 19.10 -30.86
CA GLN A 10 21.08 18.11 -29.97
C GLN A 10 21.08 18.69 -28.55
N MET A 11 20.17 18.21 -27.71
CA MET A 11 20.10 18.60 -26.29
C MET A 11 21.03 17.69 -25.47
N PRO A 12 21.93 18.24 -24.63
CA PRO A 12 22.84 17.46 -23.81
C PRO A 12 22.13 16.75 -22.64
N GLU A 13 22.63 15.56 -22.28
CA GLU A 13 22.22 14.76 -21.11
C GLU A 13 22.37 15.54 -19.79
N PRO A 14 21.42 15.44 -18.84
CA PRO A 14 21.61 15.99 -17.50
C PRO A 14 22.43 15.02 -16.63
N GLU A 15 23.62 15.45 -16.23
CA GLU A 15 24.44 14.79 -15.20
C GLU A 15 23.83 14.99 -13.79
N PRO A 16 24.02 14.05 -12.85
CA PRO A 16 23.53 14.16 -11.48
C PRO A 16 24.48 14.99 -10.62
N ASP A 17 24.14 16.26 -10.36
CA ASP A 17 24.91 17.10 -9.45
C ASP A 17 24.40 17.02 -8.01
N THR A 18 25.36 16.72 -7.14
CA THR A 18 25.27 16.55 -5.70
C THR A 18 25.28 17.92 -5.06
N SER A 19 24.29 18.27 -4.24
CA SER A 19 24.40 19.47 -3.40
C SER A 19 23.75 19.30 -2.03
N ILE A 20 24.43 19.87 -1.05
CA ILE A 20 24.58 19.41 0.33
C ILE A 20 23.80 20.28 1.33
N SER A 21 23.68 19.73 2.55
CA SER A 21 23.63 20.41 3.85
C SER A 21 22.52 21.39 4.20
N THR A 22 21.76 21.03 5.24
CA THR A 22 21.66 21.85 6.46
C THR A 22 21.52 20.96 7.69
N GLU A 23 22.50 21.07 8.59
CA GLU A 23 22.50 20.57 9.95
C GLU A 23 21.48 21.33 10.80
N ALA A 24 20.78 20.62 11.70
CA ALA A 24 20.19 21.22 12.90
C ALA A 24 20.06 20.13 13.96
N VAL A 25 21.07 20.07 14.82
CA VAL A 25 21.03 19.48 16.15
C VAL A 25 20.00 20.27 16.98
N HIS A 26 19.10 19.56 17.66
CA HIS A 26 18.45 20.02 18.90
C HIS A 26 18.12 18.74 19.68
N GLU A 27 18.97 18.35 20.62
CA GLU A 27 18.95 18.75 22.03
C GLU A 27 17.83 18.08 22.83
N GLU A 28 18.31 17.39 23.84
CA GLU A 28 17.65 16.52 24.80
C GLU A 28 17.18 17.40 25.96
N LEU A 29 15.91 17.26 26.39
CA LEU A 29 15.39 17.82 27.64
C LEU A 29 14.28 16.88 28.11
N ASP A 30 14.53 15.93 29.01
CA ASP A 30 14.77 16.08 30.45
C ASP A 30 13.51 16.51 31.25
N GLU A 31 13.09 15.57 32.11
CA GLU A 31 12.32 15.69 33.36
C GLU A 31 10.99 16.46 33.43
N ASN A 32 9.89 15.72 33.69
CA ASN A 32 9.27 15.75 35.03
C ASN A 32 8.21 14.64 35.27
N PRO A 33 8.28 13.88 36.37
CA PRO A 33 7.22 12.98 36.83
C PRO A 33 6.28 13.71 37.82
N ALA A 34 4.98 13.75 37.52
CA ALA A 34 3.97 14.25 38.47
C ALA A 34 2.79 13.28 38.56
N VAL A 35 2.79 12.57 39.69
CA VAL A 35 1.66 11.85 40.29
C VAL A 35 0.46 12.78 40.42
N VAL A 36 -0.70 12.36 39.92
CA VAL A 36 -1.98 12.76 40.52
C VAL A 36 -2.83 11.52 40.78
N GLU A 37 -2.93 11.27 42.07
CA GLU A 37 -3.77 10.31 42.77
C GLU A 37 -5.25 10.69 42.66
N SER A 38 -6.13 9.67 42.74
CA SER A 38 -7.59 9.78 43.03
C SER A 38 -8.43 10.38 41.89
N ILE A 39 -9.59 9.86 41.51
CA ILE A 39 -10.74 9.53 42.34
C ILE A 39 -11.58 8.43 41.65
N THR A 40 -11.90 7.35 42.37
CA THR A 40 -13.01 6.43 42.02
C THR A 40 -14.35 7.10 42.36
N PRO A 41 -15.36 7.01 41.48
CA PRO A 41 -16.73 6.95 41.93
C PRO A 41 -17.29 5.52 41.80
N PRO A 42 -17.99 5.01 42.83
CA PRO A 42 -18.65 3.71 42.81
C PRO A 42 -20.00 3.79 42.09
N VAL A 43 -20.60 2.61 41.94
CA VAL A 43 -22.01 2.27 41.71
C VAL A 43 -22.37 1.75 40.31
N ASP A 44 -22.50 0.43 40.27
CA ASP A 44 -23.74 -0.28 39.98
C ASP A 44 -24.46 0.12 38.68
N SER A 45 -24.21 -0.69 37.64
CA SER A 45 -25.16 -0.90 36.57
C SER A 45 -25.26 -2.40 36.36
N GLU A 46 -26.15 -2.99 37.16
CA GLU A 46 -26.88 -4.18 36.77
C GLU A 46 -27.71 -3.83 35.53
N GLU A 47 -27.18 -4.15 34.35
CA GLU A 47 -28.02 -4.70 33.29
C GLU A 47 -27.16 -5.65 32.47
N THR A 48 -27.56 -6.91 32.52
CA THR A 48 -26.99 -8.03 31.77
C THR A 48 -27.25 -7.81 30.27
N SER A 49 -26.46 -6.94 29.65
CA SER A 49 -26.35 -6.90 28.21
C SER A 49 -25.49 -8.06 27.79
N VAL A 50 -26.14 -9.20 27.52
CA VAL A 50 -25.60 -10.28 26.69
C VAL A 50 -24.88 -9.62 25.52
N PRO A 51 -23.56 -9.77 25.36
CA PRO A 51 -22.97 -9.57 24.06
C PRO A 51 -23.65 -10.63 23.19
N THR A 52 -24.61 -10.21 22.37
CA THR A 52 -24.87 -10.91 21.13
C THR A 52 -23.52 -10.86 20.42
N GLU A 53 -22.77 -11.96 20.53
CA GLU A 53 -21.70 -12.28 19.60
C GLU A 53 -22.25 -11.91 18.22
N PRO A 54 -21.56 -11.07 17.45
CA PRO A 54 -21.88 -11.02 16.04
C PRO A 54 -21.72 -12.46 15.57
N GLU A 55 -22.84 -13.09 15.21
CA GLU A 55 -22.84 -14.37 14.50
C GLU A 55 -21.84 -14.16 13.36
N LYS A 56 -20.67 -14.79 13.49
CA LYS A 56 -19.74 -14.93 12.39
C LYS A 56 -20.47 -15.80 11.40
N ASP A 57 -21.17 -15.14 10.49
CA ASP A 57 -21.53 -15.70 9.21
C ASP A 57 -20.18 -16.08 8.58
N ASP A 58 -19.78 -17.34 8.77
CA ASP A 58 -18.59 -18.00 8.23
C ASP A 58 -18.66 -18.11 6.67
N ALA A 59 -19.39 -17.19 6.04
CA ALA A 59 -19.48 -16.99 4.61
C ALA A 59 -19.04 -15.55 4.32
N ASP A 60 -17.91 -15.41 3.61
CA ASP A 60 -17.49 -14.16 2.98
C ASP A 60 -16.67 -13.16 3.84
N GLU A 61 -15.83 -13.63 4.76
CA GLU A 61 -14.67 -12.83 5.18
C GLU A 61 -13.60 -12.83 4.06
N GLN A 62 -13.94 -12.26 2.89
CA GLN A 62 -12.91 -11.80 1.96
C GLN A 62 -12.07 -10.77 2.71
N ASP A 63 -10.87 -11.17 3.13
CA ASP A 63 -9.92 -10.30 3.81
C ASP A 63 -9.96 -8.90 3.15
N PRO A 64 -10.22 -7.82 3.90
CA PRO A 64 -10.42 -6.51 3.30
C PRO A 64 -9.17 -6.00 2.58
N ASN A 65 -8.01 -6.63 2.77
CA ASN A 65 -6.78 -6.33 2.04
C ASN A 65 -6.56 -7.24 0.82
N HIS A 66 -7.44 -8.22 0.56
CA HIS A 66 -7.42 -9.09 -0.62
C HIS A 66 -7.99 -8.40 -1.85
N LYS A 67 -7.24 -7.40 -2.34
CA LYS A 67 -7.63 -6.55 -3.46
C LYS A 67 -6.56 -6.51 -4.54
N CYS A 68 -6.98 -6.27 -5.77
CA CYS A 68 -6.07 -6.01 -6.88
C CYS A 68 -5.37 -4.67 -6.66
N TRP A 69 -4.05 -4.66 -6.77
CA TRP A 69 -3.23 -3.47 -6.56
C TRP A 69 -3.53 -2.33 -7.55
N VAL A 70 -4.06 -2.66 -8.73
CA VAL A 70 -4.30 -1.68 -9.80
C VAL A 70 -5.66 -1.01 -9.67
N CYS A 71 -6.73 -1.80 -9.49
CA CYS A 71 -8.10 -1.28 -9.47
C CYS A 71 -8.73 -1.27 -8.07
N LEU A 72 -8.03 -1.77 -7.04
CA LEU A 72 -8.47 -1.84 -5.65
C LEU A 72 -9.79 -2.60 -5.42
N VAL A 73 -10.21 -3.39 -6.42
CA VAL A 73 -11.35 -4.30 -6.36
C VAL A 73 -10.93 -5.61 -5.69
N GLY A 74 -11.83 -6.20 -4.90
CA GLY A 74 -11.61 -7.49 -4.25
C GLY A 74 -11.26 -8.58 -5.26
N LEU A 75 -10.26 -9.40 -4.92
CA LEU A 75 -9.86 -10.53 -5.74
C LEU A 75 -10.65 -11.78 -5.32
N PRO A 76 -11.07 -12.63 -6.28
CA PRO A 76 -11.63 -13.93 -5.95
C PRO A 76 -10.61 -14.79 -5.18
N PRO A 77 -11.04 -15.81 -4.41
CA PRO A 77 -10.13 -16.66 -3.63
C PRO A 77 -9.07 -17.38 -4.48
N LYS A 78 -9.41 -17.68 -5.74
CA LYS A 78 -8.55 -18.30 -6.75
C LYS A 78 -8.62 -17.48 -8.03
N GLY A 79 -7.64 -17.62 -8.91
CA GLY A 79 -7.68 -16.96 -10.22
C GLY A 79 -6.99 -15.58 -10.25
N TRP A 80 -5.98 -15.40 -9.41
CA TRP A 80 -5.18 -14.19 -9.33
C TRP A 80 -3.69 -14.54 -9.23
N GLN A 81 -2.84 -13.52 -9.38
CA GLN A 81 -1.39 -13.65 -9.34
C GLN A 81 -0.79 -12.63 -8.39
N ALA A 82 0.26 -13.03 -7.66
CA ALA A 82 1.02 -12.15 -6.78
C ALA A 82 2.44 -11.96 -7.29
N CYS A 83 2.95 -10.75 -7.11
CA CYS A 83 4.37 -10.49 -7.24
C CYS A 83 5.11 -11.08 -6.03
N PRO A 84 6.08 -12.00 -6.20
CA PRO A 84 6.79 -12.62 -5.08
C PRO A 84 7.73 -11.66 -4.34
N GLN A 85 8.09 -10.52 -4.96
CA GLN A 85 9.01 -9.55 -4.39
C GLN A 85 8.33 -8.58 -3.43
N CYS A 86 7.12 -8.10 -3.76
CA CYS A 86 6.45 -7.03 -3.01
C CYS A 86 5.03 -7.40 -2.54
N GLY A 87 4.56 -8.61 -2.85
CA GLY A 87 3.24 -9.08 -2.45
C GLY A 87 2.07 -8.40 -3.17
N SER A 88 2.31 -7.54 -4.16
CA SER A 88 1.24 -6.90 -4.93
C SER A 88 0.42 -7.94 -5.72
N ARG A 89 -0.91 -7.85 -5.62
CA ARG A 89 -1.85 -8.84 -6.15
C ARG A 89 -2.56 -8.31 -7.40
N TYR A 90 -2.76 -9.15 -8.41
CA TYR A 90 -3.28 -8.78 -9.73
C TYR A 90 -4.27 -9.83 -10.27
N HIS A 91 -5.21 -9.40 -11.12
CA HIS A 91 -6.13 -10.31 -11.79
C HIS A 91 -5.40 -11.19 -12.82
N LEU A 92 -5.88 -12.42 -13.05
CA LEU A 92 -5.39 -13.25 -14.17
C LEU A 92 -5.96 -12.82 -15.52
N SER A 93 -7.18 -12.30 -15.57
CA SER A 93 -7.87 -11.97 -16.82
C SER A 93 -7.13 -10.92 -17.66
N ASP A 94 -7.38 -10.88 -18.97
CA ASP A 94 -6.95 -9.81 -19.90
C ASP A 94 -7.60 -8.44 -19.65
N SER A 95 -8.05 -8.20 -18.42
CA SER A 95 -8.44 -6.88 -17.95
C SER A 95 -7.23 -5.95 -17.94
N GLN A 96 -7.45 -4.64 -18.07
CA GLN A 96 -6.37 -3.63 -18.01
C GLN A 96 -5.55 -3.67 -16.71
N CYS A 97 -6.12 -4.25 -15.64
CA CYS A 97 -5.48 -4.46 -14.34
C CYS A 97 -4.89 -5.88 -14.14
N GLY A 98 -5.02 -6.74 -15.15
CA GLY A 98 -4.55 -8.11 -15.08
C GLY A 98 -3.13 -8.28 -15.57
N VAL A 99 -2.52 -9.38 -15.14
CA VAL A 99 -1.13 -9.74 -15.46
C VAL A 99 -0.87 -9.89 -16.97
N SER A 100 -1.85 -10.32 -17.75
CA SER A 100 -1.73 -10.39 -19.21
C SER A 100 -1.46 -9.01 -19.85
N ALA A 101 -1.96 -7.93 -19.23
CA ALA A 101 -1.74 -6.56 -19.68
C ALA A 101 -0.49 -5.90 -19.05
N LEU A 102 0.08 -6.48 -17.99
CA LEU A 102 1.26 -5.97 -17.28
C LEU A 102 2.52 -6.72 -17.71
N LYS A 103 3.53 -6.01 -18.23
CA LYS A 103 4.86 -6.61 -18.44
C LYS A 103 5.69 -6.72 -17.15
N MET A 104 5.46 -5.81 -16.21
CA MET A 104 6.22 -5.67 -14.97
C MET A 104 5.31 -5.27 -13.81
N CYS A 105 5.69 -5.64 -12.59
CA CYS A 105 5.04 -5.21 -11.36
C CYS A 105 5.12 -3.69 -11.23
N ARG A 106 3.98 -3.02 -11.00
CA ARG A 106 3.98 -1.56 -10.84
C ARG A 106 4.69 -1.06 -9.58
N THR A 107 4.77 -1.89 -8.55
CA THR A 107 5.37 -1.51 -7.26
C THR A 107 6.89 -1.66 -7.24
N CYS A 108 7.42 -2.77 -7.78
CA CYS A 108 8.85 -3.13 -7.66
C CYS A 108 9.52 -3.41 -9.01
N ASN A 109 8.84 -3.20 -10.13
CA ASN A 109 9.32 -3.48 -11.50
C ASN A 109 9.75 -4.93 -11.78
N ASN A 110 9.46 -5.88 -10.88
CA ASN A 110 9.73 -7.30 -11.12
C ASN A 110 8.94 -7.80 -12.34
N PRO A 111 9.54 -8.54 -13.28
CA PRO A 111 8.87 -8.99 -14.49
C PRO A 111 7.69 -9.94 -14.18
N ALA A 112 6.58 -9.77 -14.91
CA ALA A 112 5.31 -10.44 -14.64
C ALA A 112 5.37 -11.97 -14.84
N GLU A 113 6.31 -12.45 -15.66
CA GLU A 113 6.67 -13.86 -15.82
C GLU A 113 7.04 -14.58 -14.50
N ASN A 114 7.51 -13.83 -13.50
CA ASN A 114 7.87 -14.39 -12.18
C ASN A 114 6.71 -14.35 -11.18
N PHE A 115 5.49 -13.98 -11.61
CA PHE A 115 4.36 -13.89 -10.69
C PHE A 115 3.84 -15.28 -10.33
N VAL A 116 3.49 -15.45 -9.06
CA VAL A 116 2.98 -16.72 -8.53
C VAL A 116 1.47 -16.76 -8.70
N LYS A 117 0.97 -17.75 -9.42
CA LYS A 117 -0.46 -17.99 -9.64
C LYS A 117 -1.08 -18.72 -8.45
N VAL A 118 -2.23 -18.23 -8.01
CA VAL A 118 -3.03 -18.85 -6.96
C VAL A 118 -4.27 -19.47 -7.60
N GLU A 119 -4.39 -20.78 -7.49
CA GLU A 119 -5.39 -21.62 -8.16
C GLU A 119 -6.15 -22.57 -7.24
#